data_AF-A0A9K3KQM3-F1
#
_entry.id   AF-A0A9K3KQM3-F1
#
_cell.length_a   1.000
_cell.length_b   1.000
_cell.length_c   1.000
_cell.angle_alpha   90.00
_cell.angle_beta   90.00
_cell.angle_gamma   90.00
#
_symmetry.space_group_name_H-M   'P 1'
#
loop_
_entity.id
_entity.type
_entity.pdbx_description
1 polymer ?
#
loop_
_entity_poly.entity_id
_entity_poly.type
_entity_poly.pdbx_seq_one_letter_code
_entity_poly.pdbx_strand_id
1 'polypeptide(L)'
;MAFSLQRPLRAVILLLFLPSLCAGQFGVLNNNKKDQSGNPVRDDDLEAVSKEDMKRYMARAATLQAASPNIPSQDAVDLAALLDAVTRDPGTKAMVENLQGAKGRQETLEAFSDSLTQQQVVEALHQTMDELKALEYLFVDPEKAFIEMQKDGLVPEQKAKFYKENPRQLEEDMRQGLYFSFVSLAVADENHLVGTSCIRSTSYCELQTLHTSKWREGKSRLYII
;
A
#
# COMPACT_ATOMS: atom_id res chain seq x y z
N MET A 1 1.70 -2.00 43.76
CA MET A 1 2.01 -2.70 42.50
C MET A 1 1.74 -1.72 41.37
N ALA A 2 2.78 -1.11 40.80
CA ALA A 2 2.66 -0.13 39.72
C ALA A 2 2.95 -0.81 38.39
N PHE A 3 1.95 -0.92 37.52
CA PHE A 3 2.13 -1.38 36.14
C PHE A 3 2.67 -0.22 35.31
N SER A 4 3.96 -0.26 34.97
CA SER A 4 4.55 0.58 33.94
C SER A 4 4.22 -0.02 32.58
N LEU A 5 3.18 0.51 31.91
CA LEU A 5 2.82 0.15 30.54
C LEU A 5 3.58 1.08 29.57
N GLN A 6 4.89 0.88 29.49
CA GLN A 6 5.75 1.64 28.58
C GLN A 6 5.62 1.04 27.17
N ARG A 7 4.64 1.53 26.40
CA ARG A 7 4.37 1.09 25.01
C ARG A 7 5.55 1.43 24.09
N PRO A 8 5.90 0.55 23.12
CA PRO A 8 6.93 0.79 22.12
C PRO A 8 6.41 1.68 20.99
N LEU A 9 6.01 2.92 21.29
CA LEU A 9 5.59 3.90 20.27
C LEU A 9 6.77 4.59 19.57
N ARG A 10 8.01 4.24 19.92
CA ARG A 10 9.23 4.84 19.35
C ARG A 10 9.71 4.21 18.04
N ALA A 11 9.16 3.05 17.64
CA ALA A 11 9.60 2.37 16.42
C ALA A 11 8.91 2.87 15.14
N VAL A 12 7.68 3.39 15.23
CA VAL A 12 6.89 3.81 14.04
C VAL A 12 7.36 5.16 13.49
N ILE A 13 7.86 6.06 14.34
CA ILE A 13 8.36 7.39 13.93
C ILE A 13 9.67 7.28 13.11
N LEU A 14 10.35 6.13 13.13
CA LEU A 14 11.65 5.95 12.46
C LEU A 14 11.55 5.68 10.96
N LEU A 15 10.35 5.44 10.41
CA LEU A 15 10.15 5.26 8.96
C LEU A 15 9.89 6.57 8.20
N LEU A 16 9.45 7.63 8.89
CA LEU A 16 9.26 8.96 8.28
C LEU A 16 10.55 9.77 8.20
N PHE A 17 11.62 9.34 8.89
CA PHE A 17 12.93 10.00 8.93
C PHE A 17 14.07 9.10 8.42
N LEU A 18 13.80 8.23 7.43
CA LEU A 18 14.84 7.69 6.57
C LEU A 18 14.93 8.56 5.29
N PRO A 19 15.51 9.78 5.36
CA PRO A 19 15.91 10.43 4.14
C PRO A 19 17.04 9.58 3.53
N SER A 20 16.94 9.30 2.23
CA SER A 20 18.11 9.03 1.39
C SER A 20 18.73 7.62 1.45
N LEU A 21 17.96 6.58 1.14
CA LEU A 21 18.49 5.42 0.38
C LEU A 21 17.79 5.17 -0.96
N CYS A 22 16.73 5.93 -1.28
CA CYS A 22 16.22 6.05 -2.65
C CYS A 22 16.87 7.24 -3.39
N ALA A 23 18.21 7.29 -3.38
CA ALA A 23 18.96 7.95 -4.46
C ALA A 23 19.15 7.00 -5.66
N GLY A 24 18.42 5.88 -5.69
CA GLY A 24 18.22 5.08 -6.88
C GLY A 24 17.33 5.86 -7.84
N GLN A 25 17.96 6.71 -8.66
CA GLN A 25 17.59 7.10 -10.01
C GLN A 25 16.23 6.53 -10.46
N PHE A 26 15.12 7.06 -9.92
CA PHE A 26 13.81 6.91 -10.56
C PHE A 26 14.00 7.57 -11.92
N GLY A 27 13.97 6.74 -12.96
CA GLY A 27 14.46 7.07 -14.28
C GLY A 27 13.92 8.43 -14.72
N VAL A 28 14.85 9.35 -15.01
CA VAL A 28 14.59 10.52 -15.84
C VAL A 28 14.04 9.98 -17.15
N LEU A 29 12.71 10.01 -17.29
CA LEU A 29 12.03 9.74 -18.53
C LEU A 29 12.57 10.73 -19.58
N ASN A 30 13.20 10.16 -20.59
CA ASN A 30 13.79 10.84 -21.74
C ASN A 30 12.77 11.81 -22.37
N ASN A 31 13.05 13.11 -22.30
CA ASN A 31 12.23 14.22 -22.79
C ASN A 31 12.20 14.32 -24.33
N ASN A 32 11.76 13.27 -25.03
CA ASN A 32 11.63 13.29 -26.49
C ASN A 32 10.33 12.70 -27.02
N LYS A 33 9.22 12.90 -26.30
CA LYS A 33 7.88 12.84 -26.91
C LYS A 33 7.02 13.99 -26.41
N LYS A 34 6.77 14.93 -27.31
CA LYS A 34 5.67 15.89 -27.23
C LYS A 34 4.35 15.14 -27.47
N ASP A 35 3.92 14.34 -26.51
CA ASP A 35 2.56 13.83 -26.49
C ASP A 35 1.78 14.67 -25.46
N GLN A 36 1.39 15.86 -25.92
CA GLN A 36 0.25 16.58 -25.36
C GLN A 36 -1.00 15.70 -25.60
N SER A 37 -1.31 14.85 -24.64
CA SER A 37 -2.64 14.25 -24.50
C SER A 37 -3.09 14.37 -23.05
N GLY A 38 -3.05 15.59 -22.54
CA GLY A 38 -3.92 15.98 -21.44
C GLY A 38 -5.35 16.08 -21.99
N ASN A 39 -6.02 14.94 -22.15
CA ASN A 39 -7.48 14.99 -22.16
C ASN A 39 -7.88 15.49 -20.77
N PRO A 40 -8.57 16.62 -20.64
CA PRO A 40 -9.14 17.00 -19.36
C PRO A 40 -10.00 15.82 -18.93
N VAL A 41 -9.73 15.29 -17.73
CA VAL A 41 -10.62 14.32 -17.07
C VAL A 41 -11.99 15.01 -17.07
N ARG A 42 -12.91 14.49 -17.89
CA ARG A 42 -14.26 15.03 -17.94
C ARG A 42 -14.92 14.56 -16.66
N ASP A 43 -15.51 15.48 -15.91
CA ASP A 43 -16.30 15.17 -14.70
C ASP A 43 -17.45 14.17 -14.98
N ASP A 44 -17.73 13.89 -16.26
CA ASP A 44 -18.71 12.90 -16.74
C ASP A 44 -18.23 11.43 -16.60
N ASP A 45 -16.94 11.16 -16.35
CA ASP A 45 -16.40 9.80 -16.13
C ASP A 45 -16.43 9.36 -14.66
N LEU A 46 -17.18 10.07 -13.79
CA LEU A 46 -17.59 9.56 -12.48
C LEU A 46 -18.57 8.41 -12.70
N GLU A 47 -18.04 7.23 -13.03
CA GLU A 47 -18.82 6.00 -13.07
C GLU A 47 -19.56 5.85 -11.75
N ALA A 48 -20.89 5.82 -11.84
CA ALA A 48 -21.73 5.63 -10.67
C ALA A 48 -21.30 4.35 -9.95
N VAL A 49 -20.83 4.49 -8.70
CA VAL A 49 -20.40 3.36 -7.87
C VAL A 49 -21.49 2.31 -7.86
N SER A 50 -21.18 1.11 -8.38
CA SER A 50 -22.17 0.04 -8.47
C SER A 50 -22.60 -0.41 -7.06
N LYS A 51 -23.80 -0.99 -6.96
CA LYS A 51 -24.27 -1.55 -5.67
C LYS A 51 -23.33 -2.66 -5.19
N GLU A 52 -22.75 -3.38 -6.13
CA GLU A 52 -21.78 -4.44 -5.92
C GLU A 52 -20.46 -3.90 -5.36
N ASP A 53 -19.96 -2.78 -5.89
CA ASP A 53 -18.76 -2.09 -5.36
C ASP A 53 -19.02 -1.58 -3.95
N MET A 54 -20.16 -0.93 -3.70
CA MET A 54 -20.50 -0.47 -2.35
C MET A 54 -20.56 -1.62 -1.35
N LYS A 55 -21.14 -2.77 -1.73
CA LYS A 55 -21.17 -3.96 -0.86
C LYS A 55 -19.76 -4.47 -0.55
N ARG A 56 -18.86 -4.46 -1.54
CA ARG A 56 -17.45 -4.82 -1.39
C ARG A 56 -16.73 -3.87 -0.44
N TYR A 57 -16.94 -2.56 -0.59
CA TYR A 57 -16.35 -1.54 0.27
C TYR A 57 -16.82 -1.70 1.71
N MET A 58 -18.11 -1.90 1.95
CA MET A 58 -18.64 -2.14 3.29
C MET A 58 -18.08 -3.42 3.93
N ALA A 59 -17.92 -4.49 3.15
CA ALA A 59 -17.33 -5.74 3.65
C ALA A 59 -15.85 -5.56 4.04
N ARG A 60 -15.06 -4.85 3.21
CA ARG A 60 -13.67 -4.55 3.51
C ARG A 60 -13.53 -3.56 4.67
N ALA A 61 -14.37 -2.54 4.73
CA ALA A 61 -14.43 -1.58 5.82
C ALA A 61 -14.69 -2.26 7.17
N ALA A 62 -15.61 -3.24 7.22
CA ALA A 62 -15.85 -4.03 8.42
C ALA A 62 -14.60 -4.80 8.88
N THR A 63 -13.82 -5.35 7.95
CA THR A 63 -12.54 -6.01 8.24
C THR A 63 -11.50 -5.01 8.77
N LEU A 64 -11.40 -3.83 8.16
CA LEU A 64 -10.49 -2.77 8.59
C LEU A 64 -10.84 -2.28 10.01
N GLN A 65 -12.12 -2.10 10.32
CA GLN A 65 -12.58 -1.71 11.66
C GLN A 65 -12.37 -2.81 12.71
N ALA A 66 -12.53 -4.08 12.31
CA ALA A 66 -12.22 -5.20 13.20
C ALA A 66 -10.73 -5.24 13.55
N ALA A 67 -9.85 -4.89 12.60
CA ALA A 67 -8.41 -4.78 12.82
C ALA A 67 -8.01 -3.53 13.62
N SER A 68 -8.68 -2.39 13.41
CA SER A 68 -8.45 -1.14 14.15
C SER A 68 -9.78 -0.47 14.52
N PRO A 69 -10.31 -0.70 15.74
CA PRO A 69 -11.58 -0.13 16.19
C PRO A 69 -11.58 1.40 16.34
N ASN A 70 -10.41 2.04 16.28
CA ASN A 70 -10.26 3.48 16.45
C ASN A 70 -10.58 4.27 15.18
N ILE A 71 -10.64 3.62 14.01
CA ILE A 71 -10.94 4.30 12.76
C ILE A 71 -12.44 4.58 12.65
N PRO A 72 -12.86 5.81 12.30
CA PRO A 72 -14.25 6.12 12.02
C PRO A 72 -14.83 5.23 10.91
N SER A 73 -16.12 4.90 10.98
CA SER A 73 -16.76 4.05 9.97
C SER A 73 -16.71 4.63 8.57
N GLN A 74 -16.80 5.95 8.43
CA GLN A 74 -16.68 6.60 7.13
C GLN A 74 -15.27 6.44 6.56
N ASP A 75 -14.24 6.71 7.37
CA ASP A 75 -12.84 6.58 6.97
C ASP A 75 -12.49 5.13 6.58
N ALA A 76 -13.08 4.14 7.25
CA ALA A 76 -12.91 2.74 6.88
C ALA A 76 -13.50 2.42 5.50
N VAL A 77 -14.63 3.02 5.13
CA VAL A 77 -15.25 2.87 3.80
C VAL A 77 -14.41 3.59 2.74
N ASP A 78 -13.95 4.79 3.03
CA ASP A 78 -13.10 5.58 2.13
C ASP A 78 -11.77 4.85 1.86
N LEU A 79 -11.13 4.31 2.91
CA LEU A 79 -9.93 3.47 2.80
C LEU A 79 -10.20 2.21 1.98
N ALA A 80 -11.33 1.53 2.21
CA ALA A 80 -11.70 0.35 1.46
C ALA A 80 -11.86 0.64 -0.05
N ALA A 81 -12.48 1.77 -0.40
CA ALA A 81 -12.61 2.22 -1.78
C ALA A 81 -11.25 2.57 -2.39
N LEU A 82 -10.39 3.28 -1.65
CA LEU A 82 -9.06 3.68 -2.13
C LEU A 82 -8.14 2.47 -2.34
N LEU A 83 -8.15 1.50 -1.43
CA LEU A 83 -7.40 0.25 -1.59
C LEU A 83 -7.87 -0.55 -2.81
N ASP A 84 -9.18 -0.59 -3.07
CA ASP A 84 -9.71 -1.24 -4.28
C ASP A 84 -9.33 -0.48 -5.56
N ALA A 85 -9.29 0.85 -5.54
CA ALA A 85 -8.81 1.64 -6.67
C ALA A 85 -7.31 1.40 -6.96
N VAL A 86 -6.48 1.46 -5.92
CA VAL A 86 -5.02 1.23 -6.00
C VAL A 86 -4.69 -0.17 -6.52
N THR A 87 -5.44 -1.19 -6.10
CA THR A 87 -5.23 -2.58 -6.54
C THR A 87 -5.71 -2.83 -7.97
N ARG A 88 -6.59 -1.98 -8.51
CA ARG A 88 -7.03 -2.05 -9.91
C ARG A 88 -6.15 -1.22 -10.85
N ASP A 89 -5.49 -0.18 -10.36
CA ASP A 89 -4.66 0.72 -11.15
C ASP A 89 -3.46 -0.02 -11.78
N PRO A 90 -3.33 -0.04 -13.13
CA PRO A 90 -2.25 -0.75 -13.80
C PRO A 90 -0.86 -0.13 -13.51
N GLY A 91 -0.78 1.19 -13.29
CA GLY A 91 0.49 1.84 -12.94
C GLY A 91 1.01 1.36 -11.59
N THR A 92 0.11 1.24 -10.63
CA THR A 92 0.40 0.74 -9.28
C THR A 92 0.76 -0.74 -9.30
N LYS A 93 0.08 -1.57 -10.10
CA LYS A 93 0.49 -2.98 -10.29
C LYS A 93 1.92 -3.09 -10.80
N ALA A 94 2.25 -2.35 -11.86
CA ALA A 94 3.62 -2.34 -12.40
C ALA A 94 4.63 -1.85 -11.35
N MET A 95 4.26 -0.86 -10.54
CA MET A 95 5.09 -0.37 -9.44
C MET A 95 5.32 -1.44 -8.37
N VAL A 96 4.28 -2.15 -7.93
CA VAL A 96 4.38 -3.25 -6.96
C VAL A 96 5.20 -4.41 -7.53
N GLU A 97 4.98 -4.79 -8.79
CA GLU A 97 5.78 -5.80 -9.49
C GLU A 97 7.27 -5.41 -9.56
N ASN A 98 7.58 -4.14 -9.79
CA ASN A 98 8.96 -3.63 -9.79
C ASN A 98 9.61 -3.65 -8.38
N LEU A 99 8.81 -3.49 -7.34
CA LEU A 99 9.25 -3.62 -5.95
C LEU A 99 9.52 -5.08 -5.58
N GLN A 100 8.63 -6.00 -5.99
CA GLN A 100 8.74 -7.44 -5.74
C GLN A 100 9.79 -8.12 -6.63
N GLY A 101 9.93 -7.74 -7.90
CA GLY A 101 10.81 -8.41 -8.87
C GLY A 101 12.29 -8.12 -8.71
N ALA A 102 12.66 -7.06 -7.97
CA ALA A 102 14.05 -6.77 -7.66
C ALA A 102 14.49 -7.65 -6.48
N LYS A 103 15.30 -8.69 -6.76
CA LYS A 103 15.74 -9.75 -5.81
C LYS A 103 16.24 -9.29 -4.42
N GLY A 104 16.62 -8.02 -4.22
CA GLY A 104 16.98 -7.48 -2.90
C GLY A 104 15.88 -6.67 -2.19
N ARG A 105 14.85 -6.22 -2.91
CA ARG A 105 13.75 -5.41 -2.37
C ARG A 105 12.57 -6.27 -1.90
N GLN A 106 12.41 -7.48 -2.44
CA GLN A 106 11.39 -8.41 -1.99
C GLN A 106 11.57 -8.78 -0.50
N GLU A 107 12.77 -9.20 -0.11
CA GLU A 107 13.06 -9.54 1.30
C GLU A 107 12.83 -8.35 2.23
N THR A 108 13.10 -7.13 1.76
CA THR A 108 12.88 -5.91 2.53
C THR A 108 11.39 -5.63 2.71
N LEU A 109 10.59 -5.85 1.67
CA LEU A 109 9.15 -5.60 1.68
C LEU A 109 8.39 -6.67 2.47
N GLU A 110 8.83 -7.93 2.39
CA GLU A 110 8.34 -9.03 3.21
C GLU A 110 8.70 -8.83 4.69
N ALA A 111 9.96 -8.49 4.99
CA ALA A 111 10.37 -8.16 6.35
C ALA A 111 9.61 -6.94 6.91
N PHE A 112 9.33 -5.95 6.06
CA PHE A 112 8.49 -4.82 6.43
C PHE A 112 7.06 -5.25 6.75
N SER A 113 6.42 -6.07 5.89
CA SER A 113 5.07 -6.57 6.16
C SER A 113 5.00 -7.46 7.40
N ASP A 114 6.03 -8.27 7.64
CA ASP A 114 6.09 -9.17 8.80
C ASP A 114 6.34 -8.42 10.12
N SER A 115 6.92 -7.22 10.04
CA SER A 115 7.23 -6.41 11.22
C SER A 115 6.02 -5.64 11.78
N LEU A 116 4.96 -5.48 10.99
CA LEU A 116 3.79 -4.70 11.34
C LEU A 116 2.60 -5.61 11.63
N THR A 117 1.87 -5.34 12.70
CA THR A 117 0.58 -6.01 12.92
C THR A 117 -0.47 -5.45 11.97
N GLN A 118 -1.52 -6.22 11.69
CA GLN A 118 -2.64 -5.75 10.87
C GLN A 118 -3.23 -4.42 11.39
N GLN A 119 -3.33 -4.27 12.72
CA GLN A 119 -3.78 -3.01 13.33
C GLN A 119 -2.86 -1.84 12.95
N GLN A 120 -1.53 -2.03 13.04
CA GLN A 120 -0.55 -0.99 12.71
C GLN A 120 -0.59 -0.63 11.22
N VAL A 121 -0.81 -1.61 10.34
CA VAL A 121 -0.96 -1.37 8.90
C VAL A 121 -2.20 -0.50 8.65
N VAL A 122 -3.34 -0.83 9.26
CA VAL A 122 -4.59 -0.06 9.10
C VAL A 122 -4.46 1.35 9.67
N GLU A 123 -3.84 1.52 10.84
CA GLU A 123 -3.57 2.84 11.43
C GLU A 123 -2.62 3.66 10.55
N ALA A 124 -1.58 3.05 9.98
CA ALA A 124 -0.67 3.74 9.07
C ALA A 124 -1.33 4.13 7.73
N LEU A 125 -2.21 3.28 7.19
CA LEU A 125 -3.02 3.60 6.01
C LEU A 125 -3.94 4.79 6.27
N HIS A 126 -4.60 4.80 7.42
CA HIS A 126 -5.47 5.91 7.84
C HIS A 126 -4.67 7.20 7.99
N GLN A 127 -3.54 7.17 8.70
CA GLN A 127 -2.65 8.33 8.83
C GLN A 127 -2.16 8.85 7.48
N THR A 128 -1.73 7.95 6.57
CA THR A 128 -1.22 8.36 5.25
C THR A 128 -2.34 9.01 4.41
N MET A 129 -3.57 8.51 4.50
CA MET A 129 -4.73 9.13 3.85
C MET A 129 -5.00 10.53 4.40
N ASP A 130 -4.93 10.72 5.73
CA ASP A 130 -5.10 12.03 6.36
C ASP A 130 -3.99 13.00 5.97
N GLU A 131 -2.74 12.52 5.84
CA GLU A 131 -1.60 13.31 5.36
C GLU A 131 -1.78 13.73 3.89
N LEU A 132 -2.30 12.85 3.03
CA LEU A 132 -2.63 13.20 1.63
C LEU A 132 -3.70 14.29 1.58
N LYS A 133 -4.77 14.18 2.39
CA LYS A 133 -5.80 15.22 2.51
C LYS A 133 -5.21 16.52 3.03
N ALA A 134 -4.37 16.47 4.06
CA ALA A 134 -3.72 17.63 4.65
C ALA A 134 -2.80 18.35 3.65
N LEU A 135 -2.12 17.60 2.78
CA LEU A 135 -1.27 18.14 1.72
C LEU A 135 -2.07 19.00 0.75
N GLU A 136 -3.29 18.59 0.38
CA GLU A 136 -4.18 19.40 -0.47
C GLU A 136 -4.53 20.75 0.16
N TYR A 137 -4.73 20.80 1.48
CA TYR A 137 -4.97 22.05 2.20
C TYR A 137 -3.70 22.90 2.36
N LEU A 138 -2.56 22.25 2.62
CA LEU A 138 -1.28 22.94 2.81
C LEU A 138 -0.84 23.67 1.53
N PHE A 139 -0.98 23.01 0.38
CA PHE A 139 -0.53 23.53 -0.91
C PHE A 139 -1.59 24.33 -1.68
N VAL A 140 -2.66 24.78 -1.01
CA VAL A 140 -3.54 25.83 -1.57
C VAL A 140 -2.73 27.09 -1.93
N ASP A 141 -1.71 27.42 -1.12
CA ASP A 141 -0.70 28.44 -1.39
C ASP A 141 0.71 27.82 -1.30
N PRO A 142 1.27 27.31 -2.42
CA PRO A 142 2.55 26.62 -2.43
C PRO A 142 3.73 27.47 -1.95
N GLU A 143 3.71 28.78 -2.19
CA GLU A 143 4.78 29.67 -1.75
C GLU A 143 4.78 29.80 -0.23
N LYS A 144 3.60 30.00 0.37
CA LYS A 144 3.44 30.05 1.81
C LYS A 144 3.78 28.70 2.46
N ALA A 145 3.34 27.58 1.86
CA ALA A 145 3.67 26.24 2.31
C ALA A 145 5.19 26.04 2.39
N PHE A 146 5.92 26.41 1.33
CA PHE A 146 7.38 26.34 1.32
C PHE A 146 8.01 27.17 2.44
N ILE A 147 7.54 28.40 2.67
CA ILE A 147 8.09 29.28 3.72
C ILE A 147 7.88 28.67 5.11
N GLU A 148 6.69 28.17 5.43
CA GLU A 148 6.42 27.56 6.74
C GLU A 148 7.19 26.26 6.92
N MET A 149 7.20 25.38 5.90
CA MET A 149 7.97 24.14 5.95
C MET A 149 9.49 24.36 6.06
N GLN A 150 10.01 25.41 5.43
CA GLN A 150 11.42 25.78 5.56
C GLN A 150 11.76 26.25 6.97
N LYS A 151 10.88 27.03 7.62
CA LYS A 151 11.06 27.45 9.02
C LYS A 151 11.12 26.26 9.97
N ASP A 152 10.31 25.24 9.71
CA ASP A 152 10.23 24.02 10.50
C ASP A 152 11.34 23.00 10.16
N GLY A 153 12.23 23.31 9.20
CA GLY A 153 13.33 22.43 8.81
C GLY A 153 12.88 21.17 8.07
N LEU A 154 11.66 21.16 7.51
CA LEU A 154 11.12 20.03 6.75
C LEU A 154 11.66 19.98 5.31
N VAL A 155 12.20 21.09 4.81
CA VAL A 155 12.79 21.18 3.47
C VAL A 155 14.31 20.94 3.54
N PRO A 156 14.86 19.94 2.81
CA PRO A 156 16.30 19.70 2.77
C PRO A 156 17.06 20.91 2.22
N GLU A 157 18.11 21.35 2.92
CA GLU A 157 18.89 22.53 2.55
C GLU A 157 19.44 22.46 1.12
N GLN A 158 19.79 21.26 0.65
CA GLN A 158 20.36 21.03 -0.67
C GLN A 158 19.37 21.32 -1.80
N LYS A 159 18.06 21.15 -1.54
CA LYS A 159 16.98 21.39 -2.51
C LYS A 159 16.19 22.67 -2.23
N ALA A 160 16.47 23.36 -1.12
CA ALA A 160 15.71 24.55 -0.70
C ALA A 160 15.66 25.64 -1.78
N LYS A 161 16.78 25.89 -2.49
CA LYS A 161 16.81 26.88 -3.58
C LYS A 161 15.89 26.46 -4.74
N PHE A 162 15.92 25.17 -5.11
CA PHE A 162 15.11 24.64 -6.19
C PHE A 162 13.61 24.71 -5.88
N TYR A 163 13.20 24.33 -4.66
CA TYR A 163 11.81 24.40 -4.24
C TYR A 163 11.32 25.84 -3.99
N LYS A 164 12.22 26.77 -3.64
CA LYS A 164 11.89 28.19 -3.59
C LYS A 164 11.51 28.75 -4.97
N GLU A 165 12.23 28.31 -6.01
CA GLU A 165 11.95 28.71 -7.40
C GLU A 165 10.75 27.96 -7.98
N ASN A 166 10.49 26.73 -7.50
CA ASN A 166 9.42 25.85 -7.99
C ASN A 166 8.67 25.17 -6.82
N PRO A 167 7.82 25.90 -6.07
CA PRO A 167 7.15 25.36 -4.88
C PRO A 167 6.16 24.23 -5.19
N ARG A 168 5.60 24.20 -6.41
CA ARG A 168 4.75 23.08 -6.88
C ARG A 168 5.52 21.77 -7.01
N GLN A 169 6.84 21.82 -7.24
CA GLN A 169 7.63 20.59 -7.29
C GLN A 169 7.80 19.98 -5.90
N LEU A 170 7.80 20.79 -4.85
CA LEU A 170 7.80 20.29 -3.47
C LEU A 170 6.51 19.52 -3.17
N GLU A 171 5.36 20.06 -3.59
CA GLU A 171 4.05 19.40 -3.48
C GLU A 171 4.06 18.03 -4.17
N GLU A 172 4.51 17.99 -5.43
CA GLU A 172 4.54 16.78 -6.23
C GLU A 172 5.46 15.71 -5.61
N ASP A 173 6.67 16.10 -5.19
CA ASP A 173 7.61 15.18 -4.55
C ASP A 173 7.03 14.60 -3.24
N MET A 174 6.35 15.43 -2.44
CA MET A 174 5.69 14.99 -1.21
C MET A 174 4.49 14.09 -1.48
N ARG A 175 3.64 14.45 -2.45
CA ARG A 175 2.47 13.69 -2.87
C ARG A 175 2.89 12.30 -3.37
N GLN A 176 3.94 12.23 -4.18
CA GLN A 176 4.52 10.96 -4.64
C GLN A 176 5.09 10.13 -3.49
N GLY A 177 5.77 10.76 -2.52
CA GLY A 177 6.27 10.07 -1.33
C GLY A 177 5.15 9.46 -0.48
N LEU A 178 4.09 10.22 -0.22
CA LEU A 178 2.91 9.73 0.52
C LEU A 178 2.16 8.64 -0.27
N TYR A 179 2.02 8.81 -1.58
CA TYR A 179 1.42 7.79 -2.44
C TYR A 179 2.21 6.48 -2.40
N PHE A 180 3.54 6.55 -2.49
CA PHE A 180 4.41 5.39 -2.38
C PHE A 180 4.24 4.67 -1.03
N SER A 181 4.18 5.43 0.06
CA SER A 181 3.93 4.88 1.41
C SER A 181 2.57 4.20 1.48
N PHE A 182 1.52 4.83 0.95
CA PHE A 182 0.18 4.26 0.91
C PHE A 182 0.14 2.94 0.14
N VAL A 183 0.73 2.89 -1.06
CA VAL A 183 0.79 1.67 -1.89
C VAL A 183 1.57 0.57 -1.19
N SER A 184 2.70 0.90 -0.56
CA SER A 184 3.51 -0.08 0.17
C SER A 184 2.75 -0.69 1.35
N LEU A 185 1.99 0.12 2.07
CA LEU A 185 1.11 -0.34 3.15
C LEU A 185 -0.08 -1.14 2.63
N ALA A 186 -0.64 -0.77 1.48
CA ALA A 186 -1.73 -1.49 0.84
C ALA A 186 -1.33 -2.92 0.46
N VAL A 187 -0.11 -3.11 -0.06
CA VAL A 187 0.44 -4.44 -0.33
C VAL A 187 0.64 -5.23 0.97
N ALA A 188 1.07 -4.59 2.06
CA ALA A 188 1.22 -5.23 3.35
C ALA A 188 -0.14 -5.67 3.95
N ASP A 189 -1.22 -4.90 3.74
CA ASP A 189 -2.60 -5.27 4.11
C ASP A 189 -3.07 -6.51 3.36
N GLU A 190 -2.84 -6.58 2.04
CA GLU A 190 -3.22 -7.74 1.23
C GLU A 190 -2.53 -9.03 1.72
N ASN A 191 -1.24 -8.97 2.07
CA ASN A 191 -0.52 -10.12 2.61
C ASN A 191 -1.14 -10.64 3.93
N HIS A 192 -1.62 -9.76 4.80
CA HIS A 192 -2.32 -10.13 6.04
C HIS A 192 -3.67 -10.81 5.77
N LEU A 193 -4.42 -10.31 4.79
CA LEU A 193 -5.73 -10.87 4.41
C LEU A 193 -5.59 -12.22 3.71
N VAL A 194 -4.56 -12.40 2.87
CA VAL A 194 -4.32 -13.66 2.16
C VAL A 194 -3.72 -14.73 3.08
N GLY A 195 -2.81 -14.37 3.99
CA GLY A 195 -2.19 -15.30 4.93
C GLY A 195 -3.17 -15.98 5.88
N THR A 196 -4.26 -15.29 6.26
CA THR A 196 -5.31 -15.86 7.13
C THR A 196 -6.27 -16.80 6.37
N SER A 197 -6.38 -16.67 5.05
CA SER A 197 -7.19 -17.54 4.18
C SER A 197 -6.54 -18.91 3.96
N CYS A 198 -5.21 -18.99 3.85
CA CYS A 198 -4.50 -20.24 3.57
C CYS A 198 -4.45 -21.23 4.75
N ILE A 199 -4.68 -20.79 5.98
CA ILE A 199 -4.73 -21.69 7.16
C ILE A 199 -6.09 -22.41 7.28
N ARG A 200 -7.13 -21.98 6.55
CA ARG A 200 -8.42 -22.70 6.50
C ARG A 200 -8.61 -23.63 5.30
N SER A 201 -7.69 -23.65 4.33
CA SER A 201 -7.81 -24.48 3.12
C SER A 201 -6.84 -25.68 3.05
N THR A 202 -6.02 -25.93 4.07
CA THR A 202 -5.20 -27.17 4.11
C THR A 202 -6.00 -28.41 4.54
N SER A 203 -7.14 -28.26 5.22
CA SER A 203 -8.02 -29.41 5.54
C SER A 203 -8.80 -29.99 4.34
N TYR A 204 -8.83 -29.33 3.18
CA TYR A 204 -9.46 -29.89 1.98
C TYR A 204 -8.47 -30.41 0.93
N CYS A 205 -7.20 -30.01 0.97
CA CYS A 205 -6.18 -30.58 0.08
C CYS A 205 -5.60 -31.91 0.58
N GLU A 206 -5.67 -32.22 1.87
CA GLU A 206 -5.14 -33.48 2.41
C GLU A 206 -6.12 -34.66 2.35
N LEU A 207 -7.40 -34.42 2.02
CA LEU A 207 -8.41 -35.48 1.88
C LEU A 207 -8.57 -36.02 0.45
N GLN A 208 -7.99 -35.38 -0.58
CA GLN A 208 -8.03 -35.90 -1.95
C GLN A 208 -6.85 -36.80 -2.33
N THR A 209 -5.73 -36.77 -1.60
CA THR A 209 -4.59 -37.68 -1.81
C THR A 209 -4.78 -39.04 -1.15
N LEU A 210 -5.72 -39.19 -0.22
CA LEU A 210 -6.01 -40.46 0.47
C LEU A 210 -7.03 -41.35 -0.26
N HIS A 211 -7.69 -40.86 -1.32
CA HIS A 211 -8.75 -41.63 -2.01
C HIS A 211 -8.37 -42.19 -3.39
N THR A 212 -7.15 -41.94 -3.89
CA THR A 212 -6.70 -42.44 -5.21
C THR A 212 -5.65 -43.56 -5.16
N SER A 213 -5.17 -43.95 -3.97
CA SER A 213 -4.14 -44.99 -3.82
C SER A 213 -4.68 -46.43 -3.70
N LYS A 214 -6.01 -46.66 -3.75
CA LYS A 214 -6.61 -47.99 -3.50
C LYS A 214 -7.20 -48.72 -4.72
N TRP A 215 -6.84 -48.34 -5.95
CA TRP A 215 -7.41 -48.94 -7.16
C TRP A 215 -6.41 -49.36 -8.24
N ARG A 216 -5.14 -49.63 -7.89
CA ARG A 216 -4.16 -50.09 -8.89
C ARG A 216 -3.21 -51.20 -8.43
N GLU A 217 -3.72 -52.25 -7.79
CA GLU A 217 -3.00 -53.53 -7.69
C GLU A 217 -3.98 -54.68 -7.95
N GLY A 218 -4.03 -55.10 -9.21
CA GLY A 218 -4.90 -56.19 -9.63
C GLY A 218 -4.81 -56.42 -11.12
N LYS A 219 -3.67 -56.96 -11.59
CA LYS A 219 -3.62 -57.90 -12.72
C LYS A 219 -2.20 -58.42 -13.01
N SER A 220 -2.14 -59.75 -13.02
CA SER A 220 -1.39 -60.56 -13.98
C SER A 220 0.12 -60.75 -13.76
N ARG A 221 0.48 -61.93 -13.26
CA ARG A 221 1.55 -62.76 -13.83
C ARG A 221 1.27 -64.24 -13.55
N LEU A 222 0.62 -64.87 -14.54
CA LEU A 222 0.59 -66.31 -14.74
C LEU A 222 1.88 -66.64 -15.51
N TYR A 223 2.76 -67.48 -14.96
CA TYR A 223 3.82 -68.13 -15.74
C TYR A 223 3.51 -69.62 -15.77
N ILE A 224 3.21 -70.11 -16.96
CA ILE A 224 3.31 -71.51 -17.38
C ILE A 224 4.70 -71.64 -18.01
N ILE A 225 5.53 -72.52 -17.45
CA ILE A 225 6.32 -73.60 -18.09
C ILE A 225 6.97 -74.36 -16.93
#